data_AF-A0A0G1FII9-F1
#
_entry.id   AF-A0A0G1FII9-F1
#
_cell.length_a   1.000
_cell.length_b   1.000
_cell.length_c   1.000
_cell.angle_alpha   90.00
_cell.angle_beta   90.00
_cell.angle_gamma   90.00
#
_symmetry.space_group_name_H-M   'P 1'
#
loop_
_entity.id
_entity.type
_entity.pdbx_description
1 polymer ?
#
loop_
_entity_poly.entity_id
_entity_poly.type
_entity_poly.pdbx_seq_one_letter_code
_entity_poly.pdbx_strand_id
1 'polypeptide(L)'
;MLYSVLITQLRNQVGDTRRRVHADFTGDGTTTIFQLPLETFPVLDQAGTYILKVAGSSQTENTNYSLDKDTGTIVFLTTAPGNGVAVTWDASAVYLTDQNWLDIINSVIYSLGDDFWKEFIDTAHTATANMLSLSLVALQANAIAVYEFQRRVATTDDWEPVEVNCNWRYSRDENVIYIGIRDAFTLTGELLRIRGLKKYTIGTAVTDTLDVQDKFLTILEYGSIARYWRHRYKSVVELVSKMSQEASRTPLQELIMLSDRFDRLYEIEKSKLKPGKPAHIIPPYKSGGGRP
;
A
#
# COMPACT_ATOMS: atom_id res chain seq x y z
N MET A 1 -3.87 -9.51 -8.90
CA MET A 1 -3.16 -8.50 -9.72
C MET A 1 -2.01 -7.92 -8.89
N LEU A 2 -0.86 -7.59 -9.49
CA LEU A 2 0.24 -6.91 -8.77
C LEU A 2 0.02 -5.39 -8.75
N TYR A 3 0.58 -4.70 -7.74
CA TYR A 3 0.58 -3.23 -7.71
C TYR A 3 1.21 -2.63 -8.96
N SER A 4 2.34 -3.14 -9.43
CA SER A 4 3.02 -2.69 -10.65
C SER A 4 2.14 -2.71 -11.92
N VAL A 5 1.25 -3.69 -12.02
CA VAL A 5 0.28 -3.81 -13.13
C VAL A 5 -0.78 -2.70 -13.02
N LEU A 6 -1.35 -2.50 -11.84
CA LEU A 6 -2.33 -1.44 -11.61
C LEU A 6 -1.71 -0.05 -11.84
N ILE A 7 -0.50 0.19 -11.33
CA ILE A 7 0.24 1.44 -11.52
C ILE A 7 0.42 1.73 -13.01
N THR A 8 0.81 0.72 -13.79
CA THR A 8 0.97 0.87 -15.25
C THR A 8 -0.35 1.25 -15.93
N GLN A 9 -1.47 0.64 -15.53
CA GLN A 9 -2.80 0.99 -16.05
C GLN A 9 -3.18 2.44 -15.71
N LEU A 10 -3.00 2.84 -14.45
CA LEU A 10 -3.31 4.20 -13.98
C LEU A 10 -2.46 5.26 -14.69
N ARG A 11 -1.14 5.02 -14.83
CA ARG A 11 -0.23 5.90 -15.56
C ARG A 11 -0.69 6.15 -16.99
N ASN A 12 -1.09 5.09 -17.69
CA ASN A 12 -1.58 5.19 -19.07
C ASN A 12 -2.88 6.00 -19.16
N GLN A 13 -3.78 5.86 -18.19
CA GLN A 13 -5.05 6.59 -18.17
C GLN A 13 -4.87 8.09 -17.90
N VAL A 14 -3.95 8.46 -17.02
CA VAL A 14 -3.72 9.87 -16.64
C VAL A 14 -2.67 10.58 -17.50
N GLY A 15 -2.11 9.88 -18.50
CA GLY A 15 -1.08 10.42 -19.38
C GLY A 15 0.27 10.66 -18.68
N ASP A 16 0.55 9.94 -17.60
CA ASP A 16 1.86 9.93 -16.94
C ASP A 16 2.82 9.01 -17.72
N THR A 17 3.08 9.41 -18.97
CA THR A 17 3.89 8.67 -19.93
C THR A 17 5.37 8.98 -19.76
N ARG A 18 6.20 8.00 -20.15
CA ARG A 18 7.65 8.10 -20.05
C ARG A 18 8.18 9.19 -20.97
N ARG A 19 8.96 10.11 -20.43
CA ARG A 19 9.66 11.16 -21.19
C ARG A 19 11.14 10.88 -21.14
N ARG A 20 11.77 10.73 -22.32
CA ARG A 20 13.23 10.61 -22.37
C ARG A 20 13.84 11.97 -22.07
N VAL A 21 14.76 11.99 -21.11
CA VAL A 21 15.46 13.18 -20.68
C VAL A 21 16.95 12.92 -20.73
N HIS A 22 17.69 13.97 -21.02
CA HIS A 22 19.13 13.96 -21.10
C HIS A 22 19.66 15.24 -20.44
N ALA A 23 20.67 15.10 -19.61
CA ALA A 23 21.35 16.22 -18.97
C ALA A 23 22.86 15.99 -18.97
N ASP A 24 23.58 17.04 -19.35
CA ASP A 24 25.03 17.05 -19.35
C ASP A 24 25.54 18.13 -18.41
N PHE A 25 26.57 17.80 -17.64
CA PHE A 25 27.30 18.73 -16.80
C PHE A 25 28.76 18.30 -16.68
N THR A 26 29.58 19.15 -16.06
CA THR A 26 31.00 18.87 -15.86
C THR A 26 31.31 18.79 -14.38
N GLY A 27 32.24 17.89 -14.02
CA GLY A 27 32.81 17.84 -12.69
C GLY A 27 33.72 19.03 -12.41
N ASP A 28 33.82 19.42 -11.14
CA ASP A 28 34.75 20.45 -10.66
C ASP A 28 35.94 19.86 -9.87
N GLY A 29 36.00 18.54 -9.72
CA GLY A 29 37.03 17.81 -8.98
C GLY A 29 36.84 17.74 -7.47
N THR A 30 35.83 18.40 -6.89
CA THR A 30 35.66 18.48 -5.43
C THR A 30 34.22 18.24 -4.95
N THR A 31 33.23 18.62 -5.75
CA THR A 31 31.82 18.46 -5.44
C THR A 31 31.38 17.03 -5.72
N THR A 32 30.72 16.41 -4.74
CA THR A 32 30.15 15.07 -4.86
C THR A 32 28.64 15.09 -5.05
N ILE A 33 27.98 16.22 -4.81
CA ILE A 33 26.51 16.36 -4.85
C ILE A 33 26.13 17.21 -6.06
N PHE A 34 25.34 16.66 -6.97
CA PHE A 34 24.86 17.34 -8.16
C PHE A 34 23.35 17.30 -8.24
N GLN A 35 22.74 18.46 -8.45
CA GLN A 35 21.30 18.58 -8.66
C GLN A 35 21.01 18.53 -10.16
N LEU A 36 20.21 17.55 -10.58
CA LEU A 36 19.74 17.49 -11.96
C LEU A 36 18.71 18.60 -12.26
N PRO A 37 18.56 19.03 -13.53
CA PRO A 37 17.55 20.00 -13.92
C PRO A 37 16.12 19.54 -13.59
N LEU A 38 15.23 20.48 -13.25
CA LEU A 38 13.87 20.23 -12.75
C LEU A 38 12.99 19.34 -13.64
N GLU A 39 13.27 19.26 -14.95
CA GLU A 39 12.47 18.47 -15.89
C GLU A 39 12.93 17.01 -16.04
N THR A 40 14.07 16.67 -15.43
CA THR A 40 14.71 15.34 -15.57
C THR A 40 14.27 14.34 -14.50
N PHE A 41 13.49 14.80 -13.52
CA PHE A 41 12.95 14.01 -12.42
C PHE A 41 11.46 14.36 -12.21
N PRO A 42 10.67 13.53 -11.50
CA PRO A 42 11.03 12.22 -10.96
C PRO A 42 11.42 11.18 -12.00
N VAL A 43 12.32 10.26 -11.64
CA VAL A 43 12.83 9.20 -12.53
C VAL A 43 12.00 7.93 -12.37
N LEU A 44 11.68 7.26 -13.48
CA LEU A 44 10.97 5.99 -13.45
C LEU A 44 11.82 4.93 -12.73
N ASP A 45 11.26 4.29 -11.70
CA ASP A 45 11.96 3.29 -10.90
C ASP A 45 11.91 1.90 -11.54
N GLN A 46 12.59 1.77 -12.69
CA GLN A 46 12.72 0.50 -13.40
C GLN A 46 14.17 0.30 -13.84
N ALA A 47 14.69 -0.91 -13.65
CA ALA A 47 16.06 -1.24 -14.03
C ALA A 47 16.32 -0.91 -15.51
N GLY A 48 17.44 -0.23 -15.78
CA GLY A 48 17.85 0.15 -17.13
C GLY A 48 17.10 1.34 -17.74
N THR A 49 16.24 2.03 -16.97
CA THR A 49 15.56 3.24 -17.46
C THR A 49 16.35 4.53 -17.21
N TYR A 50 17.47 4.45 -16.51
CA TYR A 50 18.41 5.53 -16.30
C TYR A 50 19.86 5.04 -16.32
N ILE A 51 20.77 5.90 -16.79
CA ILE A 51 22.20 5.64 -16.93
C ILE A 51 22.96 6.92 -16.62
N LEU A 52 23.87 6.85 -15.65
CA LEU A 52 24.89 7.88 -15.41
C LEU A 52 26.20 7.45 -16.08
N LYS A 53 26.82 8.34 -16.85
CA LYS A 53 28.18 8.13 -17.39
C LYS A 53 29.11 9.24 -16.92
N VAL A 54 30.33 8.87 -16.56
CA VAL A 54 31.42 9.79 -16.22
C VAL A 54 32.58 9.48 -17.15
N ALA A 55 33.10 10.49 -17.86
CA ALA A 55 34.11 10.30 -18.90
C ALA A 55 33.72 9.22 -19.95
N GLY A 56 32.41 9.09 -20.24
CA GLY A 56 31.88 8.09 -21.18
C GLY A 56 31.72 6.67 -20.61
N SER A 57 32.16 6.39 -19.39
CA SER A 57 31.97 5.09 -18.73
C SER A 57 30.72 5.07 -17.85
N SER A 58 29.85 4.08 -18.06
CA SER A 58 28.65 3.87 -17.25
C SER A 58 29.00 3.60 -15.79
N GLN A 59 28.31 4.28 -14.88
CA GLN A 59 28.45 4.15 -13.44
C GLN A 59 27.32 3.28 -12.88
N THR A 60 27.62 2.56 -11.80
CA THR A 60 26.66 1.68 -11.10
C THR A 60 26.12 2.39 -9.86
N GLU A 61 24.79 2.46 -9.74
CA GLU A 61 24.12 3.01 -8.55
C GLU A 61 24.42 2.15 -7.31
N ASN A 62 24.51 2.76 -6.13
CA ASN A 62 24.93 2.21 -4.85
C ASN A 62 26.40 1.75 -4.76
N THR A 63 27.13 1.77 -5.88
CA THR A 63 28.58 1.51 -5.92
C THR A 63 29.36 2.80 -6.19
N ASN A 64 28.99 3.52 -7.25
CA ASN A 64 29.68 4.74 -7.69
C ASN A 64 28.92 6.01 -7.28
N TYR A 65 27.59 5.95 -7.28
CA TYR A 65 26.71 7.07 -6.93
C TYR A 65 25.42 6.57 -6.26
N SER A 66 24.73 7.44 -5.54
CA SER A 66 23.32 7.28 -5.18
C SER A 66 22.48 8.34 -5.88
N LEU A 67 21.21 8.02 -6.12
CA LEU A 67 20.24 8.92 -6.74
C LEU A 67 19.00 9.01 -5.87
N ASP A 68 18.61 10.24 -5.53
CA ASP A 68 17.25 10.52 -5.12
C ASP A 68 16.38 10.69 -6.37
N LYS A 69 15.52 9.70 -6.61
CA LYS A 69 14.67 9.62 -7.82
C LYS A 69 13.53 10.63 -7.80
N ASP A 70 13.15 11.16 -6.64
CA ASP A 70 12.09 12.16 -6.50
C ASP A 70 12.63 13.57 -6.66
N THR A 71 13.83 13.85 -6.13
CA THR A 71 14.44 15.19 -6.17
C THR A 71 15.48 15.36 -7.29
N GLY A 72 15.94 14.28 -7.92
CA GLY A 72 17.00 14.33 -8.93
C GLY A 72 18.38 14.67 -8.37
N THR A 73 18.63 14.41 -7.08
CA THR A 73 19.93 14.63 -6.45
C THR A 73 20.83 13.42 -6.67
N ILE A 74 21.97 13.62 -7.33
CA ILE A 74 23.02 12.60 -7.50
C ILE A 74 24.11 12.84 -6.48
N VAL A 75 24.52 11.80 -5.75
CA VAL A 75 25.65 11.85 -4.81
C VAL A 75 26.69 10.82 -5.22
N PHE A 76 27.89 11.27 -5.60
CA PHE A 76 29.04 10.40 -5.85
C PHE A 76 29.59 9.86 -4.53
N LEU A 77 29.70 8.53 -4.41
CA LEU A 77 29.96 7.87 -3.12
C LEU A 77 31.43 7.79 -2.74
N THR A 78 32.33 7.71 -3.73
CA THR A 78 33.77 7.46 -3.49
C THR A 78 34.64 8.61 -3.94
N THR A 79 34.44 9.12 -5.15
CA THR A 79 35.26 10.17 -5.74
C THR A 79 34.41 11.16 -6.52
N ALA A 80 34.61 12.45 -6.25
CA ALA A 80 34.06 13.51 -7.09
C ALA A 80 34.56 13.36 -8.54
N PRO A 81 33.71 13.63 -9.55
CA PRO A 81 34.16 13.68 -10.93
C PRO A 81 35.26 14.73 -11.09
N GLY A 82 36.35 14.38 -11.78
CA GLY A 82 37.48 15.28 -11.98
C GLY A 82 37.09 16.60 -12.66
N ASN A 83 37.90 17.65 -12.46
CA ASN A 83 37.63 18.95 -13.05
C ASN A 83 37.57 18.87 -14.59
N GLY A 84 36.48 19.37 -15.18
CA GLY A 84 36.22 19.31 -16.62
C GLY A 84 35.83 17.94 -17.16
N VAL A 85 35.69 16.92 -16.30
CA VAL A 85 35.22 15.59 -16.72
C VAL A 85 33.73 15.67 -17.05
N ALA A 86 33.37 15.26 -18.27
CA ALA A 86 31.98 15.21 -18.71
C ALA A 86 31.19 14.15 -17.93
N VAL A 87 30.05 14.57 -17.40
CA VAL A 87 29.07 13.72 -16.74
C VAL A 87 27.77 13.81 -17.53
N THR A 88 27.26 12.67 -17.99
CA THR A 88 26.04 12.59 -18.79
C THR A 88 25.00 11.75 -18.06
N TRP A 89 23.77 12.24 -18.04
CA TRP A 89 22.63 11.58 -17.43
C TRP A 89 21.56 11.33 -18.48
N ASP A 90 21.27 10.06 -18.75
CA ASP A 90 20.19 9.63 -19.62
C ASP A 90 19.11 8.95 -18.78
N ALA A 91 17.86 9.41 -18.83
CA ALA A 91 16.78 8.79 -18.04
C ALA A 91 15.40 8.83 -18.71
N SER A 92 14.50 8.02 -18.16
CA SER A 92 13.05 8.11 -18.40
C SER A 92 12.39 8.82 -17.24
N ALA A 93 12.06 10.10 -17.42
CA ALA A 93 11.32 10.89 -16.43
C ALA A 93 9.82 10.62 -16.51
N VAL A 94 9.18 10.70 -15.35
CA VAL A 94 7.74 10.57 -15.11
C VAL A 94 7.29 11.71 -14.18
N TYR A 95 6.00 11.85 -13.92
CA TYR A 95 5.49 12.87 -12.98
C TYR A 95 5.38 12.37 -11.55
N LEU A 96 5.34 11.04 -11.36
CA LEU A 96 5.26 10.39 -10.07
C LEU A 96 6.09 9.11 -10.10
N THR A 97 6.83 8.80 -9.04
CA THR A 97 7.55 7.52 -8.90
C THR A 97 6.58 6.37 -8.64
N ASP A 98 7.05 5.14 -8.89
CA ASP A 98 6.26 3.93 -8.64
C ASP A 98 5.94 3.78 -7.13
N GLN A 99 6.87 4.20 -6.26
CA GLN A 99 6.64 4.25 -4.81
C GLN A 99 5.55 5.26 -4.43
N ASN A 100 5.59 6.48 -4.99
CA ASN A 100 4.54 7.47 -4.72
C ASN A 100 3.16 7.02 -5.24
N TRP A 101 3.10 6.28 -6.36
CA TRP A 101 1.86 5.63 -6.80
C TRP A 101 1.37 4.56 -5.81
N LEU A 102 2.28 3.73 -5.28
CA LEU A 102 1.96 2.75 -4.24
C LEU A 102 1.36 3.44 -3.00
N ASP A 103 1.97 4.54 -2.55
CA ASP A 103 1.50 5.30 -1.40
C ASP A 103 0.11 5.91 -1.63
N ILE A 104 -0.16 6.41 -2.85
CA ILE A 104 -1.50 6.87 -3.25
C ILE A 104 -2.51 5.73 -3.16
N ILE A 105 -2.22 4.57 -3.76
CA ILE A 105 -3.13 3.42 -3.77
C ILE A 105 -3.40 2.95 -2.33
N ASN A 106 -2.36 2.85 -1.51
CA ASN A 106 -2.47 2.51 -0.08
C ASN A 106 -3.33 3.53 0.67
N SER A 107 -3.18 4.83 0.40
CA SER A 107 -4.05 5.88 0.97
C SER A 107 -5.52 5.70 0.59
N VAL A 108 -5.80 5.26 -0.65
CA VAL A 108 -7.18 4.92 -1.06
C VAL A 108 -7.68 3.73 -0.25
N ILE A 109 -6.90 2.65 -0.17
CA ILE A 109 -7.25 1.44 0.60
C ILE A 109 -7.55 1.81 2.06
N TYR A 110 -6.71 2.63 2.69
CA TYR A 110 -6.95 3.14 4.05
C TYR A 110 -8.26 3.91 4.17
N SER A 111 -8.60 4.75 3.19
CA SER A 111 -9.84 5.53 3.19
C SER A 111 -11.13 4.71 3.01
N LEU A 112 -11.02 3.44 2.60
CA LEU A 112 -12.15 2.53 2.58
C LEU A 112 -12.57 2.10 4.01
N GLY A 113 -11.65 2.15 4.97
CA GLY A 113 -11.91 1.90 6.39
C GLY A 113 -12.50 0.51 6.64
N ASP A 114 -13.41 0.42 7.62
CA ASP A 114 -14.08 -0.84 8.01
C ASP A 114 -15.31 -1.17 7.17
N ASP A 115 -15.67 -0.30 6.24
CA ASP A 115 -16.84 -0.46 5.37
C ASP A 115 -16.57 -1.46 4.26
N PHE A 116 -15.30 -1.60 3.87
CA PHE A 116 -14.85 -2.59 2.90
C PHE A 116 -13.93 -3.58 3.58
N TRP A 117 -14.18 -4.85 3.32
CA TRP A 117 -13.56 -5.93 4.06
C TRP A 117 -13.43 -7.17 3.19
N LYS A 118 -12.54 -8.05 3.63
CA LYS A 118 -12.38 -9.39 3.09
C LYS A 118 -12.67 -10.40 4.19
N GLU A 119 -13.34 -11.47 3.82
CA GLU A 119 -13.49 -12.63 4.70
C GLU A 119 -12.16 -13.39 4.78
N PHE A 120 -11.80 -13.83 5.98
CA PHE A 120 -10.67 -14.72 6.20
C PHE A 120 -11.12 -16.02 6.86
N ILE A 121 -10.42 -17.09 6.54
CA ILE A 121 -10.47 -18.36 7.26
C ILE A 121 -9.03 -18.66 7.65
N ASP A 122 -8.76 -18.70 8.94
CA ASP A 122 -7.47 -19.05 9.51
C ASP A 122 -7.54 -20.47 10.08
N THR A 123 -6.55 -21.30 9.73
CA THR A 123 -6.39 -22.67 10.25
C THR A 123 -4.97 -22.94 10.75
N ALA A 124 -4.15 -21.89 10.91
CA ALA A 124 -2.75 -22.00 11.29
C ALA A 124 -2.53 -21.92 12.81
N HIS A 125 -3.53 -21.48 13.57
CA HIS A 125 -3.47 -21.43 15.02
C HIS A 125 -3.63 -22.82 15.66
N THR A 126 -2.94 -23.04 16.77
CA THR A 126 -3.08 -24.22 17.62
C THR A 126 -3.37 -23.83 19.07
N ALA A 127 -4.13 -24.66 19.76
CA ALA A 127 -4.43 -24.48 21.17
C ALA A 127 -3.22 -24.82 22.04
N THR A 128 -3.07 -24.07 23.12
CA THR A 128 -2.25 -24.49 24.27
C THR A 128 -3.19 -24.97 25.37
N ALA A 129 -2.77 -25.96 26.16
CA ALA A 129 -3.53 -26.37 27.32
C ALA A 129 -3.84 -25.18 28.25
N ASN A 130 -5.09 -25.07 28.68
CA ASN A 130 -5.62 -24.04 29.58
C ASN A 130 -5.51 -22.60 29.07
N MET A 131 -5.49 -22.38 27.74
CA MET A 131 -5.43 -21.03 27.17
C MET A 131 -6.70 -20.23 27.51
N LEU A 132 -6.51 -18.97 27.92
CA LEU A 132 -7.60 -18.02 28.18
C LEU A 132 -7.69 -16.92 27.13
N SER A 133 -6.67 -16.81 26.29
CA SER A 133 -6.58 -15.80 25.25
C SER A 133 -5.82 -16.33 24.05
N LEU A 134 -6.25 -15.93 22.85
CA LEU A 134 -5.56 -16.19 21.60
C LEU A 134 -5.35 -14.87 20.86
N SER A 135 -4.09 -14.51 20.65
CA SER A 135 -3.73 -13.32 19.86
C SER A 135 -3.80 -13.63 18.38
N LEU A 136 -4.51 -12.79 17.62
CA LEU A 136 -4.59 -12.87 16.16
C LEU A 136 -3.60 -11.92 15.47
N VAL A 137 -2.80 -11.17 16.23
CA VAL A 137 -1.94 -10.09 15.70
C VAL A 137 -0.97 -10.60 14.63
N ALA A 138 -0.39 -11.79 14.82
CA ALA A 138 0.63 -12.32 13.90
C ALA A 138 0.05 -12.84 12.58
N LEU A 139 -1.13 -13.47 12.62
CA LEU A 139 -1.71 -14.16 11.46
C LEU A 139 -2.86 -13.39 10.81
N GLN A 140 -3.59 -12.59 11.58
CA GLN A 140 -4.70 -11.74 11.13
C GLN A 140 -4.61 -10.34 11.77
N ALA A 141 -3.50 -9.63 11.55
CA ALA A 141 -3.21 -8.30 12.13
C ALA A 141 -4.33 -7.26 11.97
N ASN A 142 -5.18 -7.41 10.94
CA ASN A 142 -6.21 -6.44 10.56
C ASN A 142 -7.65 -6.96 10.72
N ALA A 143 -7.89 -7.91 11.64
CA ALA A 143 -9.23 -8.44 11.87
C ALA A 143 -10.20 -7.36 12.41
N ILE A 144 -11.36 -7.24 11.77
CA ILE A 144 -12.44 -6.31 12.13
C ILE A 144 -13.43 -7.01 13.05
N ALA A 145 -13.74 -8.28 12.76
CA ALA A 145 -14.70 -9.09 13.48
C ALA A 145 -14.38 -10.58 13.31
N VAL A 146 -14.77 -11.39 14.28
CA VAL A 146 -14.69 -12.85 14.25
C VAL A 146 -16.08 -13.40 14.51
N TYR A 147 -16.54 -14.34 13.69
CA TYR A 147 -17.90 -14.88 13.76
C TYR A 147 -17.94 -16.38 14.05
N GLU A 148 -16.88 -17.09 13.69
CA GLU A 148 -16.79 -18.54 13.87
C GLU A 148 -15.46 -18.85 14.56
N PHE A 149 -15.55 -19.61 15.64
CA PHE A 149 -14.38 -20.15 16.32
C PHE A 149 -14.60 -21.64 16.56
N GLN A 150 -13.84 -22.44 15.83
CA GLN A 150 -13.89 -23.89 15.84
C GLN A 150 -12.57 -24.47 16.32
N ARG A 151 -12.66 -25.67 16.86
CA ARG A 151 -11.52 -26.49 17.24
C ARG A 151 -11.69 -27.89 16.65
N ARG A 152 -10.58 -28.60 16.49
CA ARG A 152 -10.58 -30.05 16.32
C ARG A 152 -9.41 -30.66 17.03
N VAL A 153 -9.59 -31.87 17.53
CA VAL A 153 -8.48 -32.68 18.03
C VAL A 153 -7.64 -33.10 16.83
N ALA A 154 -6.31 -33.10 16.96
CA ALA A 154 -5.40 -33.38 15.83
C ALA A 154 -5.62 -34.75 15.17
N THR A 155 -6.24 -35.70 15.88
CA THR A 155 -6.54 -37.06 15.43
C THR A 155 -7.92 -37.22 14.79
N THR A 156 -8.74 -36.17 14.73
CA THR A 156 -10.11 -36.19 14.20
C THR A 156 -10.27 -35.20 13.07
N ASP A 157 -11.12 -35.51 12.09
CA ASP A 157 -11.40 -34.60 10.97
C ASP A 157 -12.53 -33.60 11.25
N ASP A 158 -13.35 -33.86 12.28
CA ASP A 158 -14.53 -33.07 12.58
C ASP A 158 -14.18 -31.76 13.32
N TRP A 159 -14.64 -30.65 12.75
CA TRP A 159 -14.56 -29.33 13.38
C TRP A 159 -15.75 -29.10 14.30
N GLU A 160 -15.47 -28.82 15.57
CA GLU A 160 -16.48 -28.51 16.58
C GLU A 160 -16.45 -27.02 16.93
N PRO A 161 -17.61 -26.34 17.02
CA PRO A 161 -17.69 -25.00 17.56
C PRO A 161 -17.21 -24.96 19.02
N VAL A 162 -16.40 -23.96 19.38
CA VAL A 162 -15.89 -23.78 20.76
C VAL A 162 -17.04 -23.51 21.75
N GLU A 163 -18.16 -22.98 21.28
CA GLU A 163 -19.41 -22.73 22.00
C GLU A 163 -20.08 -24.01 22.52
N VAL A 164 -19.60 -25.20 22.13
CA VAL A 164 -19.99 -26.47 22.76
C VAL A 164 -19.47 -26.57 24.20
N ASN A 165 -18.35 -25.90 24.52
CA ASN A 165 -17.68 -25.98 25.83
C ASN A 165 -17.65 -24.66 26.60
N CYS A 166 -17.57 -23.52 25.92
CA CYS A 166 -17.48 -22.24 26.60
C CYS A 166 -17.94 -21.06 25.75
N ASN A 167 -18.32 -19.97 26.42
CA ASN A 167 -18.43 -18.67 25.75
C ASN A 167 -17.04 -18.12 25.43
N TRP A 168 -16.96 -17.39 24.33
CA TRP A 168 -15.78 -16.62 23.95
C TRP A 168 -16.21 -15.24 23.43
N ARG A 169 -15.27 -14.31 23.39
CA ARG A 169 -15.47 -12.98 22.81
C ARG A 169 -14.25 -12.55 22.03
N TYR A 170 -14.46 -11.80 20.97
CA TYR A 170 -13.38 -11.13 20.25
C TYR A 170 -13.26 -9.68 20.71
N SER A 171 -12.06 -9.28 21.13
CA SER A 171 -11.69 -7.90 21.43
C SER A 171 -10.98 -7.32 20.22
N ARG A 172 -11.61 -6.34 19.59
CA ARG A 172 -11.09 -5.71 18.38
C ARG A 172 -9.85 -4.86 18.64
N ASP A 173 -9.82 -4.12 19.73
CA ASP A 173 -8.75 -3.16 20.02
C ASP A 173 -7.41 -3.86 20.29
N GLU A 174 -7.47 -5.04 20.91
CA GLU A 174 -6.29 -5.86 21.20
C GLU A 174 -6.04 -6.91 20.12
N ASN A 175 -7.00 -7.14 19.23
CA ASN A 175 -7.01 -8.23 18.25
C ASN A 175 -6.79 -9.60 18.92
N VAL A 176 -7.55 -9.86 19.99
CA VAL A 176 -7.45 -11.05 20.84
C VAL A 176 -8.82 -11.69 21.02
N ILE A 177 -8.87 -13.01 20.93
CA ILE A 177 -10.03 -13.82 21.36
C ILE A 177 -9.84 -14.19 22.83
N TYR A 178 -10.83 -13.88 23.67
CA TYR A 178 -10.89 -14.28 25.06
C TYR A 178 -11.82 -15.47 25.25
N ILE A 179 -11.36 -16.44 26.04
CA ILE A 179 -12.06 -17.69 26.30
C ILE A 179 -12.57 -17.66 27.75
N GLY A 180 -13.84 -18.02 27.95
CA GLY A 180 -14.52 -17.85 29.23
C GLY A 180 -14.12 -18.82 30.34
N ILE A 181 -13.43 -19.92 30.02
CA ILE A 181 -13.04 -20.95 31.00
C ILE A 181 -11.67 -21.54 30.64
N ARG A 182 -10.86 -21.89 31.65
CA ARG A 182 -9.54 -22.52 31.44
C ARG A 182 -9.66 -23.89 30.81
N ASP A 183 -10.65 -24.68 31.23
CA ASP A 183 -10.76 -26.08 30.84
C ASP A 183 -11.37 -26.28 29.44
N ALA A 184 -11.56 -25.20 28.67
CA ALA A 184 -12.05 -25.28 27.30
C ALA A 184 -11.08 -26.00 26.36
N PHE A 185 -9.78 -25.95 26.67
CA PHE A 185 -8.71 -26.58 25.90
C PHE A 185 -7.83 -27.37 26.86
N THR A 186 -8.11 -28.66 27.01
CA THR A 186 -7.38 -29.53 27.95
C THR A 186 -6.08 -30.07 27.36
N LEU A 187 -5.93 -30.06 26.04
CA LEU A 187 -4.78 -30.58 25.31
C LEU A 187 -4.06 -29.46 24.55
N THR A 188 -2.74 -29.52 24.55
CA THR A 188 -1.92 -28.70 23.64
C THR A 188 -1.93 -29.33 22.25
N GLY A 189 -2.03 -28.50 21.20
CA GLY A 189 -1.95 -28.92 19.81
C GLY A 189 -3.29 -29.20 19.14
N GLU A 190 -4.43 -28.92 19.79
CA GLU A 190 -5.72 -28.89 19.09
C GLU A 190 -5.66 -27.83 17.99
N LEU A 191 -6.11 -28.17 16.78
CA LEU A 191 -6.10 -27.25 15.66
C LEU A 191 -7.28 -26.29 15.80
N LEU A 192 -7.05 -25.01 15.53
CA LEU A 192 -8.06 -23.97 15.63
C LEU A 192 -8.43 -23.49 14.23
N ARG A 193 -9.72 -23.22 14.03
CA ARG A 193 -10.24 -22.60 12.83
C ARG A 193 -11.03 -21.35 13.19
N ILE A 194 -10.66 -20.24 12.58
CA ILE A 194 -11.21 -18.92 12.89
C ILE A 194 -11.71 -18.31 11.60
N ARG A 195 -12.97 -17.88 11.58
CA ARG A 195 -13.56 -17.17 10.44
C ARG A 195 -14.00 -15.79 10.86
N GLY A 196 -13.66 -14.80 10.05
CA GLY A 196 -13.96 -13.42 10.36
C GLY A 196 -13.80 -12.48 9.17
N LEU A 197 -13.89 -11.19 9.45
CA LEU A 197 -13.58 -10.13 8.50
C LEU A 197 -12.27 -9.48 8.85
N LYS A 198 -11.53 -9.08 7.83
CA LYS A 198 -10.35 -8.24 7.96
C LYS A 198 -10.36 -7.09 6.97
N LYS A 199 -9.60 -6.05 7.30
CA LYS A 199 -9.26 -4.98 6.34
C LYS A 199 -8.34 -5.56 5.26
N TYR A 200 -8.30 -4.88 4.11
CA TYR A 200 -7.34 -5.21 3.08
C TYR A 200 -5.92 -4.96 3.55
N THR A 201 -5.02 -5.84 3.11
CA THR A 201 -3.59 -5.70 3.37
C THR A 201 -3.01 -4.64 2.44
N ILE A 202 -2.27 -3.68 3.00
CA ILE A 202 -1.54 -2.68 2.22
C ILE A 202 -0.25 -3.27 1.64
N GLY A 203 0.14 -2.79 0.46
CA GLY A 203 1.41 -3.17 -0.16
C GLY A 203 2.58 -2.40 0.44
N THR A 204 3.73 -3.04 0.57
CA THR A 204 5.00 -2.42 0.95
C THR A 204 5.95 -2.26 -0.22
N ALA A 205 5.74 -3.04 -1.30
CA ALA A 205 6.49 -2.95 -2.55
C ALA A 205 5.56 -3.06 -3.76
N VAL A 206 5.99 -2.52 -4.90
CA VAL A 206 5.21 -2.58 -6.15
C VAL A 206 5.11 -3.99 -6.74
N THR A 207 5.97 -4.90 -6.27
CA THR A 207 5.91 -6.33 -6.59
C THR A 207 4.88 -7.09 -5.76
N ASP A 208 4.28 -6.46 -4.74
CA ASP A 208 3.29 -7.11 -3.90
C ASP A 208 2.00 -7.38 -4.69
N THR A 209 1.26 -8.39 -4.24
CA THR A 209 -0.08 -8.66 -4.75
C THR A 209 -1.08 -7.72 -4.09
N LEU A 210 -1.93 -7.09 -4.91
CA LEU A 210 -3.03 -6.28 -4.42
C LEU A 210 -4.08 -7.16 -3.73
N ASP A 211 -4.27 -6.97 -2.43
CA ASP A 211 -5.22 -7.71 -1.60
C ASP A 211 -6.61 -7.05 -1.57
N VAL A 212 -7.18 -6.79 -2.76
CA VAL A 212 -8.53 -6.21 -2.92
C VAL A 212 -9.31 -7.04 -3.94
N GLN A 213 -10.60 -7.29 -3.69
CA GLN A 213 -11.44 -8.06 -4.64
C GLN A 213 -11.65 -7.27 -5.94
N ASP A 214 -11.70 -7.99 -7.06
CA ASP A 214 -11.78 -7.41 -8.41
C ASP A 214 -12.95 -6.42 -8.58
N LYS A 215 -14.08 -6.69 -7.93
CA LYS A 215 -15.26 -5.81 -7.97
C LYS A 215 -15.04 -4.41 -7.38
N PHE A 216 -13.97 -4.21 -6.60
CA PHE A 216 -13.64 -2.93 -5.97
C PHE A 216 -12.47 -2.21 -6.67
N LEU A 217 -11.95 -2.75 -7.78
CA LEU A 217 -10.85 -2.12 -8.50
C LEU A 217 -11.21 -0.76 -9.08
N THR A 218 -12.45 -0.57 -9.53
CA THR A 218 -12.94 0.72 -10.02
C THR A 218 -12.91 1.82 -8.94
N ILE A 219 -13.18 1.44 -7.68
CA ILE A 219 -13.08 2.36 -6.54
C ILE A 219 -11.61 2.78 -6.33
N LEU A 220 -10.68 1.81 -6.39
CA LEU A 220 -9.25 2.10 -6.28
C LEU A 220 -8.78 2.99 -7.43
N GLU A 221 -9.24 2.72 -8.64
CA GLU A 221 -8.89 3.48 -9.84
C GLU A 221 -9.29 4.96 -9.69
N TYR A 222 -10.57 5.25 -9.45
CA TYR A 222 -11.04 6.63 -9.31
C TYR A 222 -10.41 7.34 -8.11
N GLY A 223 -10.30 6.66 -6.97
CA GLY A 223 -9.68 7.21 -5.77
C GLY A 223 -8.19 7.53 -5.96
N SER A 224 -7.47 6.72 -6.75
CA SER A 224 -6.05 6.91 -7.03
C SER A 224 -5.84 8.05 -8.03
N ILE A 225 -6.66 8.11 -9.08
CA ILE A 225 -6.60 9.19 -10.09
C ILE A 225 -6.90 10.55 -9.44
N ALA A 226 -7.90 10.63 -8.56
CA ALA A 226 -8.21 11.88 -7.85
C ALA A 226 -7.02 12.39 -7.01
N ARG A 227 -6.39 11.48 -6.25
CA ARG A 227 -5.20 11.78 -5.43
C ARG A 227 -3.98 12.14 -6.29
N TYR A 228 -3.81 11.49 -7.44
CA TYR A 228 -2.76 11.84 -8.41
C TYR A 228 -2.91 13.30 -8.88
N TRP A 229 -4.12 13.72 -9.26
CA TRP A 229 -4.34 15.10 -9.70
C TRP A 229 -4.12 16.13 -8.58
N ARG A 230 -4.46 15.78 -7.33
CA ARG A 230 -4.11 16.60 -6.15
C ARG A 230 -2.60 16.69 -5.90
N HIS A 231 -1.86 15.60 -6.15
CA HIS A 231 -0.40 15.63 -6.09
C HIS A 231 0.18 16.57 -7.16
N ARG A 232 -0.33 16.49 -8.40
CA ARG A 232 0.05 17.39 -9.51
C ARG A 232 -0.27 18.86 -9.21
N TYR A 233 -1.36 19.14 -8.51
CA TYR A 233 -1.66 20.49 -8.02
C TYR A 233 -0.50 21.07 -7.19
N LYS A 234 0.03 20.30 -6.23
CA LYS A 234 1.09 20.76 -5.33
C LYS A 234 2.36 21.14 -6.10
N SER A 235 2.78 20.32 -7.06
CA SER A 235 3.96 20.60 -7.88
C SER A 235 3.77 21.82 -8.80
N VAL A 236 2.57 22.00 -9.36
CA VAL A 236 2.26 23.20 -10.17
C VAL A 236 2.25 24.47 -9.31
N VAL A 237 1.68 24.43 -8.10
CA VAL A 237 1.71 25.60 -7.19
C VAL A 237 3.13 25.98 -6.81
N GLU A 238 4.00 25.02 -6.52
CA GLU A 238 5.41 25.28 -6.20
C GLU A 238 6.17 25.90 -7.39
N LEU A 239 5.81 25.53 -8.63
CA LEU A 239 6.34 26.16 -9.85
C LEU A 239 5.79 27.58 -10.06
N VAL A 240 4.48 27.77 -9.92
CA VAL A 240 3.81 29.07 -10.11
C VAL A 240 4.23 30.08 -9.04
N SER A 241 4.42 29.65 -7.80
CA SER A 241 4.95 30.48 -6.71
C SER A 241 6.34 31.06 -7.02
N LYS A 242 7.11 30.40 -7.91
CA LYS A 242 8.42 30.86 -8.39
C LYS A 242 8.35 31.74 -9.65
N MET A 243 7.20 31.81 -10.32
CA MET A 243 6.99 32.62 -11.54
C MET A 243 6.07 33.80 -11.25
N SER A 244 6.64 34.97 -10.94
CA SER A 244 5.86 36.15 -10.54
C SER A 244 5.18 36.92 -11.68
N GLN A 245 5.26 36.52 -12.96
CA GLN A 245 4.92 37.44 -14.07
C GLN A 245 4.28 36.88 -15.36
N GLU A 246 3.67 35.69 -15.40
CA GLU A 246 2.94 35.27 -16.63
C GLU A 246 1.44 35.07 -16.43
N ALA A 247 0.65 35.95 -17.05
CA ALA A 247 -0.81 36.05 -16.95
C ALA A 247 -1.58 35.04 -17.83
N SER A 248 -0.96 34.00 -18.39
CA SER A 248 -1.53 33.20 -19.49
C SER A 248 -1.73 31.71 -19.21
N ARG A 249 -1.68 31.25 -17.95
CA ARG A 249 -1.88 29.82 -17.65
C ARG A 249 -3.05 29.59 -16.69
N THR A 250 -4.10 28.97 -17.24
CA THR A 250 -5.27 28.35 -16.59
C THR A 250 -5.13 26.88 -16.08
N PRO A 251 -3.95 26.22 -15.97
CA PRO A 251 -3.90 24.78 -15.74
C PRO A 251 -4.30 24.37 -14.32
N LEU A 252 -4.22 25.25 -13.33
CA LEU A 252 -4.54 24.90 -11.94
C LEU A 252 -6.03 24.57 -11.76
N GLN A 253 -6.90 25.39 -12.36
CA GLN A 253 -8.34 25.21 -12.29
C GLN A 253 -8.77 23.91 -12.96
N GLU A 254 -8.16 23.56 -14.10
CA GLU A 254 -8.42 22.30 -14.80
C GLU A 254 -8.03 21.08 -13.96
N LEU A 255 -6.86 21.11 -13.29
CA LEU A 255 -6.41 20.03 -12.41
C LEU A 255 -7.36 19.83 -11.22
N ILE A 256 -7.85 20.92 -10.61
CA ILE A 256 -8.83 20.88 -9.53
C ILE A 256 -10.16 20.29 -10.02
N MET A 257 -10.65 20.73 -11.19
CA MET A 257 -11.88 20.18 -11.77
C MET A 257 -11.77 18.68 -12.07
N LEU A 258 -10.60 18.22 -12.52
CA LEU A 258 -10.33 16.80 -12.74
C LEU A 258 -10.31 16.02 -11.42
N SER A 259 -9.61 16.50 -10.39
CA SER A 259 -9.63 15.83 -9.08
C SER A 259 -11.05 15.72 -8.53
N ASP A 260 -11.81 16.82 -8.54
CA ASP A 260 -13.19 16.86 -8.01
C ASP A 260 -14.15 15.96 -8.78
N ARG A 261 -13.91 15.79 -10.09
CA ARG A 261 -14.68 14.84 -10.90
C ARG A 261 -14.42 13.41 -10.45
N PHE A 262 -13.16 13.00 -10.29
CA PHE A 262 -12.82 11.65 -9.89
C PHE A 262 -13.15 11.37 -8.42
N ASP A 263 -13.07 12.34 -7.53
CA ASP A 263 -13.55 12.22 -6.15
C ASP A 263 -15.06 11.94 -6.10
N ARG A 264 -15.86 12.65 -6.91
CA ARG A 264 -17.30 12.37 -7.01
C ARG A 264 -17.58 10.97 -7.54
N LEU A 265 -16.87 10.53 -8.57
CA LEU A 265 -17.01 9.17 -9.09
C LEU A 265 -16.59 8.12 -8.05
N TYR A 266 -15.52 8.37 -7.30
CA TYR A 266 -15.08 7.54 -6.19
C TYR A 266 -16.16 7.40 -5.12
N GLU A 267 -16.75 8.49 -4.63
CA GLU A 267 -17.81 8.43 -3.62
C GLU A 267 -19.09 7.75 -4.13
N ILE A 268 -19.45 7.99 -5.40
CA ILE A 268 -20.59 7.33 -6.04
C ILE A 268 -20.37 5.82 -6.07
N GLU A 269 -19.23 5.34 -6.58
CA GLU A 269 -18.94 3.90 -6.65
C GLU A 269 -18.77 3.27 -5.27
N LYS A 270 -18.15 3.99 -4.32
CA LYS A 270 -18.05 3.57 -2.92
C LYS A 270 -19.41 3.34 -2.30
N SER A 271 -20.37 4.25 -2.49
CA SER A 271 -21.72 4.12 -1.94
C SER A 271 -22.51 2.97 -2.58
N LYS A 272 -22.34 2.73 -3.88
CA LYS A 272 -22.99 1.63 -4.62
C LYS A 272 -22.49 0.26 -4.23
N LEU A 273 -21.17 0.13 -4.08
CA LEU A 273 -20.51 -1.17 -3.92
C LEU A 273 -20.24 -1.54 -2.46
N LYS A 274 -20.55 -0.65 -1.51
CA LYS A 274 -20.39 -0.91 -0.08
C LYS A 274 -21.06 -2.24 0.31
N PRO A 275 -20.28 -3.24 0.76
CA PRO A 275 -20.86 -4.53 1.13
C PRO A 275 -21.65 -4.41 2.44
N GLY A 276 -22.83 -5.04 2.49
CA GLY A 276 -23.56 -5.23 3.74
C GLY A 276 -22.76 -6.11 4.69
N LYS A 277 -22.54 -5.67 5.93
CA LYS A 277 -21.84 -6.48 6.93
C LYS A 277 -22.70 -7.69 7.31
N PRO A 278 -22.12 -8.89 7.43
CA PRO A 278 -22.85 -10.05 7.93
C PRO A 278 -23.29 -9.81 9.37
N ALA A 279 -24.40 -10.43 9.77
CA ALA A 279 -24.89 -10.33 11.13
C ALA A 279 -23.86 -10.91 12.11
N HIS A 280 -23.48 -10.14 13.12
CA HIS A 280 -22.57 -10.56 14.17
C HIS A 280 -23.36 -11.32 15.25
N ILE A 281 -23.68 -12.60 14.98
CA ILE A 281 -24.35 -13.49 15.93
C ILE A 281 -23.34 -14.56 16.34
N ILE A 282 -22.80 -14.43 17.55
CA ILE A 282 -22.05 -15.50 18.20
C ILE A 282 -23.08 -16.34 18.98
N PRO A 283 -23.27 -17.63 18.67
CA PRO A 283 -24.19 -18.46 19.41
C PRO A 283 -23.79 -18.53 20.89
N PRO A 284 -24.74 -18.42 21.83
CA PRO A 284 -24.42 -18.62 23.24
C PRO A 284 -24.03 -20.08 23.51
N TYR A 285 -23.23 -20.29 24.55
CA TYR A 285 -22.85 -21.61 25.05
C TYR A 285 -24.07 -22.54 25.19
N LYS A 286 -24.01 -23.71 24.54
CA LYS A 286 -25.16 -24.61 24.38
C LYS A 286 -25.66 -25.28 25.66
N SER A 287 -24.80 -25.38 26.68
CA SER A 287 -25.05 -26.24 27.86
C SER A 287 -25.20 -25.47 29.18
N GLY A 288 -25.27 -24.14 29.15
CA GLY A 288 -25.33 -23.31 30.36
C GLY A 288 -26.33 -22.17 30.25
N GLY A 289 -27.42 -22.27 31.00
CA GLY A 289 -28.40 -21.20 31.21
C GLY A 289 -27.87 -20.04 32.09
N GLY A 290 -26.70 -19.50 31.74
CA GLY A 290 -26.16 -18.28 32.33
C GLY A 290 -26.48 -17.09 31.43
N ARG A 291 -27.08 -16.05 32.01
CA ARG A 291 -27.52 -14.82 31.31
C ARG A 291 -26.39 -14.15 30.52
N PRO A 292 -26.74 -13.41 29.44
CA PRO A 292 -25.81 -12.68 28.58
C PRO A 292 -24.90 -11.71 29.32
#